data_AF-X1IDV5-F1
#
_entry.id   AF-X1IDV5-F1
#
_cell.length_a   1.000
_cell.length_b   1.000
_cell.length_c   1.000
_cell.angle_alpha   90.00
_cell.angle_beta   90.00
_cell.angle_gamma   90.00
#
_symmetry.space_group_name_H-M   'P 1'
#
loop_
_entity.id
_entity.type
_entity.pdbx_description
1 polymer ?
#
loop_
_entity_poly.entity_id
_entity_poly.type
_entity_poly.pdbx_seq_one_letter_code
_entity_poly.pdbx_strand_id
1 'polypeptide(L)'
;MVNKERSDFTPLPDFLFAQVMPQIRDIAELKATICVFYLLHHKRRYPPFVTYEELLSGSTAMLGMEEAALQHALELAVKHGSILQLNLDIDGKWQDVYFANVESEREAIDKIKSGEFSIKEAVPEGGEIGQAIPSPSIFTIYEQNIGILTPMIVEEL
;
A
#
# COMPACT_ATOMS: atom_id res chain seq x y z
N MET A 1 11.53 0.81 -33.79
CA MET A 1 10.51 0.80 -32.72
C MET A 1 11.22 1.10 -31.42
N VAL A 2 10.99 2.29 -30.85
CA VAL A 2 11.52 2.63 -29.54
C VAL A 2 10.65 1.91 -28.52
N ASN A 3 11.22 0.98 -27.75
CA ASN A 3 10.57 0.45 -26.56
C ASN A 3 10.32 1.63 -25.63
N LYS A 4 9.07 2.08 -25.56
CA LYS A 4 8.62 3.01 -24.54
C LYS A 4 8.72 2.25 -23.23
N GLU A 5 9.80 2.45 -22.49
CA GLU A 5 9.90 1.99 -21.11
C GLU A 5 8.68 2.56 -20.38
N ARG A 6 7.67 1.71 -20.11
CA ARG A 6 6.62 2.06 -19.16
C ARG A 6 7.31 2.03 -17.81
N SER A 7 7.70 3.20 -17.33
CA SER A 7 8.06 3.37 -15.92
C SER A 7 6.76 3.21 -15.13
N ASP A 8 6.53 2.01 -14.59
CA ASP A 8 5.45 1.80 -13.63
C ASP A 8 5.85 2.50 -12.33
N PHE A 9 5.02 3.43 -11.87
CA PHE A 9 5.28 4.20 -10.66
C PHE A 9 4.62 3.51 -9.46
N THR A 10 5.35 3.41 -8.36
CA THR A 10 4.79 3.02 -7.06
C THR A 10 4.63 4.30 -6.24
N PRO A 11 3.38 4.75 -5.99
CA PRO A 11 3.15 5.89 -5.13
C PRO A 11 3.55 5.55 -3.69
N LEU A 12 4.28 6.46 -3.06
CA LEU A 12 4.61 6.38 -1.64
C LEU A 12 3.86 7.49 -0.90
N PRO A 13 3.23 7.21 0.26
CA PRO A 13 2.52 8.22 1.01
C PRO A 13 3.43 9.36 1.50
N ASP A 14 2.93 10.59 1.51
CA ASP A 14 3.71 11.76 1.95
C ASP A 14 4.20 11.65 3.40
N PHE A 15 3.44 11.00 4.28
CA PHE A 15 3.84 10.81 5.68
C PHE A 15 5.12 9.96 5.81
N LEU A 16 5.39 9.08 4.84
CA LEU A 16 6.65 8.33 4.79
C LEU A 16 7.84 9.29 4.75
N PHE A 17 7.75 10.34 3.94
CA PHE A 17 8.82 11.34 3.82
C PHE A 17 8.80 12.35 4.97
N ALA A 18 7.62 12.80 5.38
CA ALA A 18 7.48 13.86 6.37
C ALA A 18 7.75 13.39 7.81
N GLN A 19 7.41 12.14 8.14
CA GLN A 19 7.42 11.64 9.53
C GLN A 19 8.33 10.44 9.73
N VAL A 20 8.32 9.48 8.80
CA VAL A 20 9.03 8.21 8.98
C VAL A 20 10.51 8.33 8.58
N MET A 21 10.80 8.89 7.40
CA MET A 21 12.16 9.02 6.84
C MET A 21 13.18 9.64 7.82
N PRO A 22 12.87 10.70 8.59
CA PRO A 22 13.80 11.24 9.57
C PRO A 22 14.14 10.30 10.74
N GLN A 23 13.30 9.30 11.00
CA GLN A 23 13.46 8.34 12.11
C GLN A 23 14.22 7.08 11.67
N ILE A 24 14.18 6.73 10.39
CA ILE A 24 14.88 5.57 9.84
C ILE A 24 16.40 5.77 9.97
N ARG A 25 17.05 4.85 10.69
CA ARG A 25 18.52 4.82 10.85
C ARG A 25 19.17 3.62 10.17
N ASP A 26 18.37 2.62 9.82
CA ASP A 26 18.81 1.39 9.18
C ASP A 26 18.36 1.35 7.72
N ILE A 27 19.29 1.06 6.82
CA ILE A 27 18.98 0.86 5.40
C ILE A 27 18.09 -0.36 5.18
N ALA A 28 18.19 -1.38 6.04
CA ALA A 28 17.33 -2.56 5.97
C ALA A 28 15.86 -2.18 6.22
N GLU A 29 15.60 -1.32 7.19
CA GLU A 29 14.26 -0.79 7.48
C GLU A 29 13.69 -0.02 6.28
N LEU A 30 14.48 0.86 5.67
CA LEU A 30 14.05 1.61 4.48
C LEU A 30 13.70 0.67 3.34
N LYS A 31 14.57 -0.30 3.04
CA LYS A 31 14.35 -1.30 1.99
C LYS A 31 13.09 -2.11 2.26
N ALA A 32 12.92 -2.64 3.46
CA ALA A 32 11.75 -3.43 3.83
C ALA A 32 10.47 -2.60 3.70
N THR A 33 10.49 -1.35 4.17
CA THR A 33 9.34 -0.43 4.05
C THR A 33 8.96 -0.20 2.59
N ILE A 34 9.92 0.17 1.73
CA ILE A 34 9.68 0.37 0.30
C ILE A 34 9.16 -0.91 -0.37
N CYS A 35 9.71 -2.07 0.00
CA CYS A 35 9.27 -3.37 -0.52
C CYS A 35 7.81 -3.66 -0.17
N VAL A 36 7.41 -3.40 1.08
CA VAL A 36 6.01 -3.54 1.50
C VAL A 36 5.11 -2.64 0.66
N PHE A 37 5.45 -1.35 0.50
CA PHE A 37 4.65 -0.43 -0.33
C PHE A 37 4.58 -0.86 -1.80
N TYR A 38 5.70 -1.33 -2.37
CA TYR A 38 5.73 -1.89 -3.71
C TYR A 38 4.79 -3.08 -3.84
N LEU A 39 4.87 -4.05 -2.93
CA LEU A 39 4.02 -5.25 -2.97
C LEU A 39 2.55 -4.88 -2.78
N LEU A 40 2.22 -3.99 -1.84
CA LEU A 40 0.87 -3.49 -1.60
C LEU A 40 0.27 -2.86 -2.86
N HIS A 41 1.03 -2.03 -3.56
CA HIS A 41 0.57 -1.39 -4.80
C HIS A 41 0.24 -2.38 -5.92
N HIS A 42 0.86 -3.57 -5.90
CA HIS A 42 0.59 -4.62 -6.87
C HIS A 42 -0.55 -5.57 -6.44
N LYS A 43 -1.15 -5.37 -5.26
CA LYS A 43 -2.31 -6.14 -4.80
C LYS A 43 -3.60 -5.54 -5.36
N ARG A 44 -4.46 -6.41 -5.90
CA ARG A 44 -5.79 -6.06 -6.44
C ARG A 44 -6.92 -6.16 -5.40
N ARG A 45 -6.58 -6.02 -4.13
CA ARG A 45 -7.43 -6.37 -2.99
C ARG A 45 -7.55 -5.17 -2.06
N TYR A 46 -8.72 -4.99 -1.45
CA TYR A 46 -8.95 -3.95 -0.45
C TYR A 46 -9.40 -4.52 0.92
N PRO A 47 -8.82 -4.08 2.04
CA PRO A 47 -7.56 -3.35 2.09
C PRO A 47 -6.40 -4.23 1.56
N PRO A 48 -5.40 -3.63 0.89
CA PRO A 48 -4.25 -4.38 0.41
C PRO A 48 -3.40 -4.81 1.61
N PHE A 49 -2.92 -6.06 1.59
CA PHE A 49 -1.96 -6.55 2.57
C PHE A 49 -0.89 -7.42 1.91
N VAL A 50 0.21 -7.61 2.63
CA VAL A 50 1.30 -8.52 2.26
C VAL A 50 1.56 -9.46 3.44
N THR A 51 1.77 -10.75 3.17
CA THR A 51 2.10 -11.70 4.26
C THR A 51 3.60 -11.73 4.52
N TYR A 52 3.98 -12.20 5.71
CA TYR A 52 5.40 -12.45 6.01
C TYR A 52 6.06 -13.40 5.00
N GLU A 53 5.36 -14.47 4.57
CA GLU A 53 5.89 -15.42 3.59
C GLU A 53 6.18 -14.78 2.22
N GLU A 54 5.36 -13.83 1.78
CA GLU A 54 5.56 -13.08 0.54
C GLU A 54 6.78 -12.15 0.64
N LEU A 55 6.94 -11.48 1.78
CA LEU A 55 8.12 -10.66 2.06
C LEU A 55 9.38 -11.51 2.14
N LEU A 56 9.31 -12.67 2.77
CA LEU A 56 10.42 -13.60 2.90
C LEU A 56 10.86 -14.12 1.52
N SER A 57 9.89 -14.51 0.68
CA SER A 57 10.16 -14.95 -0.70
C SER A 57 10.81 -13.85 -1.54
N GLY A 58 10.44 -12.59 -1.32
CA GLY A 58 11.04 -11.42 -1.96
C GLY A 58 12.35 -10.93 -1.32
N SER A 59 12.62 -11.27 -0.05
CA SER A 59 13.70 -10.66 0.75
C SER A 59 15.09 -10.87 0.15
N THR A 60 15.41 -12.10 -0.25
CA THR A 60 16.71 -12.42 -0.83
C THR A 60 16.86 -11.84 -2.23
N ALA A 61 15.83 -11.95 -3.07
CA ALA A 61 15.91 -11.57 -4.48
C ALA A 61 15.77 -10.05 -4.71
N MET A 62 14.90 -9.39 -3.96
CA MET A 62 14.55 -7.98 -4.14
C MET A 62 15.32 -7.07 -3.18
N LEU A 63 15.53 -7.51 -1.93
CA LEU A 63 16.13 -6.67 -0.90
C LEU A 63 17.61 -6.98 -0.63
N GLY A 64 18.05 -8.19 -1.01
CA GLY A 64 19.41 -8.67 -0.78
C GLY A 64 19.74 -8.77 0.71
N MET A 65 18.76 -9.18 1.52
CA MET A 65 18.91 -9.32 2.98
C MET A 65 18.49 -10.72 3.43
N GLU A 66 19.08 -11.17 4.53
CA GLU A 66 18.72 -12.43 5.18
C GLU A 66 17.41 -12.29 5.97
N GLU A 67 16.78 -13.42 6.28
CA GLU A 67 15.52 -13.49 7.02
C GLU A 67 15.57 -12.73 8.35
N ALA A 68 16.61 -12.93 9.15
CA ALA A 68 16.75 -12.26 10.44
C ALA A 68 16.85 -10.72 10.30
N ALA A 69 17.47 -10.24 9.22
CA ALA A 69 17.56 -8.81 8.93
C ALA A 69 16.21 -8.26 8.45
N LEU A 70 15.45 -9.03 7.65
CA LEU A 70 14.10 -8.66 7.25
C LEU A 70 13.17 -8.56 8.46
N GLN A 71 13.19 -9.55 9.34
CA GLN A 71 12.35 -9.56 10.54
C GLN A 71 12.64 -8.31 11.41
N HIS A 72 13.91 -8.02 11.67
CA HIS A 72 14.30 -6.84 12.43
C HIS A 72 13.87 -5.53 11.73
N ALA A 73 14.02 -5.46 10.42
CA ALA A 73 13.60 -4.30 9.62
C ALA A 73 12.09 -4.07 9.67
N LEU A 74 11.29 -5.13 9.65
CA LEU A 74 9.83 -5.05 9.77
C LEU A 74 9.41 -4.60 11.17
N GLU A 75 10.05 -5.10 12.22
CA GLU A 75 9.81 -4.66 13.60
C GLU A 75 10.08 -3.14 13.75
N LEU A 76 11.16 -2.63 13.18
CA LEU A 76 11.45 -1.20 13.16
C LEU A 76 10.41 -0.41 12.38
N ALA A 77 10.02 -0.89 11.20
CA ALA A 77 9.02 -0.24 10.36
C ALA A 77 7.64 -0.17 11.04
N VAL A 78 7.25 -1.21 11.78
CA VAL A 78 6.03 -1.21 12.60
C VAL A 78 6.18 -0.22 13.76
N LYS A 79 7.33 -0.21 14.44
CA LYS A 79 7.61 0.66 15.58
C LYS A 79 7.60 2.14 15.20
N HIS A 80 8.18 2.51 14.07
CA HIS A 80 8.17 3.90 13.56
C HIS A 80 6.85 4.28 12.89
N GLY A 81 5.91 3.33 12.75
CA GLY A 81 4.60 3.57 12.20
C GLY A 81 4.61 3.79 10.69
N SER A 82 5.55 3.18 9.97
CA SER A 82 5.53 3.13 8.50
C SER A 82 4.46 2.15 7.99
N ILE A 83 4.36 1.03 8.70
CA ILE A 83 3.49 -0.09 8.39
C ILE A 83 2.75 -0.55 9.65
N LEU A 84 1.65 -1.28 9.45
CA LEU A 84 0.87 -1.89 10.51
C LEU A 84 0.94 -3.42 10.38
N GLN A 85 1.04 -4.12 11.50
CA GLN A 85 1.03 -5.58 11.55
C GLN A 85 -0.28 -6.07 12.20
N LEU A 86 -0.90 -7.08 11.59
CA LEU A 86 -1.99 -7.85 12.19
C LEU A 86 -1.74 -9.34 11.99
N ASN A 87 -2.23 -10.14 12.93
CA ASN A 87 -2.33 -11.57 12.76
C ASN A 87 -3.75 -11.90 12.29
N LEU A 88 -3.89 -12.48 11.09
CA LEU A 88 -5.18 -12.76 10.47
C LEU A 88 -5.26 -14.24 10.06
N ASP A 89 -6.45 -14.82 10.19
CA ASP A 89 -6.74 -16.16 9.67
C ASP A 89 -7.00 -16.08 8.15
N ILE A 90 -6.03 -16.56 7.38
CA ILE A 90 -6.11 -16.69 5.93
C ILE A 90 -6.17 -18.18 5.61
N ASP A 91 -7.31 -18.61 5.08
CA ASP A 91 -7.56 -20.00 4.66
C ASP A 91 -7.30 -21.05 5.76
N GLY A 92 -7.65 -20.73 7.01
CA GLY A 92 -7.50 -21.61 8.17
C GLY A 92 -6.10 -21.58 8.79
N LYS A 93 -5.26 -20.62 8.39
CA LYS A 93 -3.92 -20.40 8.92
C LYS A 93 -3.77 -18.97 9.40
N TRP A 94 -3.44 -18.84 10.68
CA TRP A 94 -3.03 -17.57 11.27
C TRP A 94 -1.68 -17.15 10.70
N GLN A 95 -1.65 -15.99 10.05
CA GLN A 95 -0.47 -15.44 9.41
C GLN A 95 -0.31 -13.97 9.80
N ASP A 96 0.95 -13.55 9.94
CA ASP A 96 1.28 -12.15 10.08
C ASP A 96 1.18 -11.45 8.73
N VAL A 97 0.35 -10.42 8.70
CA VAL A 97 0.13 -9.58 7.55
C VAL A 97 0.47 -8.13 7.85
N TYR A 98 0.94 -7.45 6.82
CA TYR A 98 1.42 -6.08 6.87
C TYR A 98 0.60 -5.19 5.96
N PHE A 99 0.25 -4.00 6.47
CA PHE A 99 -0.50 -2.97 5.79
C PHE A 99 0.27 -1.65 5.79
N ALA A 100 -0.06 -0.74 4.87
CA ALA A 100 0.40 0.63 4.94
C ALA A 100 -0.25 1.34 6.14
N ASN A 101 0.52 2.18 6.84
CA ASN A 101 0.00 2.95 7.98
C ASN A 101 -0.70 4.25 7.53
N VAL A 102 -1.78 4.13 6.77
CA VAL A 102 -2.59 5.24 6.26
C VAL A 102 -4.01 5.16 6.82
N GLU A 103 -4.71 6.29 6.86
CA GLU A 103 -6.00 6.43 7.53
C GLU A 103 -7.08 5.51 6.94
N SER A 104 -7.21 5.47 5.61
CA SER A 104 -8.17 4.59 4.93
C SER A 104 -7.99 3.11 5.28
N GLU A 105 -6.74 2.65 5.35
CA GLU A 105 -6.39 1.27 5.70
C GLU A 105 -6.61 1.02 7.19
N ARG A 106 -6.36 1.99 8.08
CA ARG A 106 -6.68 1.86 9.51
C ARG A 106 -8.17 1.63 9.73
N GLU A 107 -9.03 2.42 9.08
CA GLU A 107 -10.48 2.23 9.17
C GLU A 107 -10.90 0.85 8.67
N ALA A 108 -10.32 0.39 7.55
CA ALA A 108 -10.59 -0.94 7.02
C ALA A 108 -10.11 -2.05 7.97
N ILE A 109 -8.94 -1.88 8.59
CA ILE A 109 -8.39 -2.77 9.61
C ILE A 109 -9.29 -2.84 10.84
N ASP A 110 -9.83 -1.70 11.31
CA ASP A 110 -10.71 -1.67 12.48
C ASP A 110 -12.03 -2.41 12.21
N LYS A 111 -12.55 -2.34 10.97
CA LYS A 111 -13.71 -3.14 10.52
C LYS A 111 -13.40 -4.63 10.41
N ILE A 112 -12.17 -5.00 10.05
CA ILE A 112 -11.70 -6.39 10.06
C ILE A 112 -11.62 -6.90 11.51
N LYS A 113 -11.09 -6.10 12.43
CA LYS A 113 -11.00 -6.45 13.86
C LYS A 113 -12.37 -6.57 14.53
N SER A 114 -13.35 -5.76 14.12
CA SER A 114 -14.72 -5.86 14.64
C SER A 114 -15.53 -7.03 14.07
N GLY A 115 -14.98 -7.76 13.08
CA GLY A 115 -15.65 -8.88 12.43
C GLY A 115 -16.72 -8.47 11.41
N GLU A 116 -16.85 -7.18 11.11
CA GLU A 116 -17.79 -6.64 10.12
C GLU A 116 -17.30 -6.84 8.68
N PHE A 117 -15.99 -7.03 8.47
CA PHE A 117 -15.39 -7.14 7.14
C PHE A 117 -14.63 -8.45 6.96
N SER A 118 -15.13 -9.33 6.09
CA SER A 118 -14.47 -10.59 5.76
C SER A 118 -13.47 -10.41 4.63
N ILE A 119 -12.23 -10.78 4.92
CA ILE A 119 -11.10 -10.77 3.99
C ILE A 119 -11.38 -11.57 2.69
N LYS A 120 -12.31 -12.52 2.70
CA LYS A 120 -12.61 -13.35 1.53
C LYS A 120 -13.46 -12.65 0.46
N GLU A 121 -14.13 -11.55 0.78
CA GLU A 121 -15.11 -10.90 -0.12
C GLU A 121 -14.50 -9.88 -1.10
N ALA A 122 -13.19 -9.63 -1.01
CA ALA A 122 -12.49 -8.60 -1.78
C ALA A 122 -11.68 -9.12 -2.99
N VAL A 123 -12.05 -10.28 -3.55
CA VAL A 123 -11.44 -10.83 -4.78
C VAL A 123 -12.40 -10.60 -5.95
N PRO A 124 -12.06 -9.78 -6.96
CA PRO A 124 -12.69 -9.92 -8.26
C PRO A 124 -12.13 -11.19 -8.90
N GLU A 125 -12.96 -12.22 -9.00
CA GLU A 125 -12.69 -13.36 -9.87
C GLU A 125 -12.51 -12.87 -11.30
N GLY A 126 -11.28 -12.97 -11.82
CA GLY A 126 -11.01 -12.96 -13.26
C GLY A 126 -11.19 -11.62 -13.98
N GLY A 127 -10.17 -11.22 -14.72
CA GLY A 127 -10.36 -10.33 -15.88
C GLY A 127 -9.65 -8.99 -15.80
N GLU A 128 -8.60 -8.92 -16.61
CA GLU A 128 -8.21 -7.72 -17.37
C GLU A 128 -7.39 -6.63 -16.64
N ILE A 129 -6.61 -5.99 -17.49
CA ILE A 129 -5.60 -4.98 -17.22
C ILE A 129 -6.30 -3.64 -17.41
N GLY A 130 -6.40 -2.81 -16.37
CA GLY A 130 -6.95 -1.48 -16.57
C GLY A 130 -7.26 -0.75 -15.28
N GLN A 131 -6.43 0.26 -14.99
CA GLN A 131 -6.75 1.45 -14.22
C GLN A 131 -6.93 1.25 -12.70
N ALA A 132 -5.90 1.68 -11.97
CA ALA A 132 -6.05 2.20 -10.62
C ALA A 132 -7.29 3.12 -10.61
N ILE A 133 -8.20 2.87 -9.68
CA ILE A 133 -9.32 3.76 -9.41
C ILE A 133 -8.68 5.14 -9.21
N PRO A 134 -8.91 6.11 -10.11
CA PRO A 134 -8.32 7.42 -9.93
C PRO A 134 -8.88 7.95 -8.62
N SER A 135 -7.99 8.34 -7.69
CA SER A 135 -8.39 9.22 -6.61
C SER A 135 -9.23 10.34 -7.25
N PRO A 136 -10.44 10.61 -6.74
CA PRO A 136 -11.34 11.57 -7.38
C PRO A 136 -10.57 12.86 -7.55
N SER A 137 -10.39 13.25 -8.81
CA SER A 137 -9.68 14.46 -9.17
C SER A 137 -10.34 15.64 -8.44
N ILE A 138 -9.58 16.71 -8.16
CA ILE A 138 -10.13 17.90 -7.49
C ILE A 138 -11.41 18.41 -8.19
N PHE A 139 -11.52 18.16 -9.50
CA PHE A 139 -12.68 18.46 -10.33
C PHE A 139 -13.93 17.65 -9.92
N THR A 140 -13.78 16.37 -9.57
CA THR A 140 -14.87 15.50 -9.08
C THR A 140 -15.38 15.95 -7.71
N ILE A 141 -14.48 16.37 -6.82
CA ILE A 141 -14.85 16.90 -5.49
C ILE A 141 -15.58 18.25 -5.63
N TYR A 142 -15.19 19.07 -6.61
CA TYR A 142 -15.81 20.35 -6.90
C TYR A 142 -17.26 20.19 -7.41
N GLU A 143 -17.47 19.26 -8.36
CA GLU A 143 -18.79 18.97 -8.91
C GLU A 143 -19.78 18.44 -7.87
N GLN A 144 -19.31 17.60 -6.94
CA GLN A 144 -20.17 17.01 -5.91
C GLN A 144 -20.63 17.98 -4.81
N ASN A 145 -19.91 19.09 -4.56
CA ASN A 145 -20.22 19.98 -3.44
C ASN A 145 -20.77 21.37 -3.85
N ILE A 146 -20.43 21.90 -5.03
CA ILE A 146 -20.73 23.30 -5.39
C ILE A 146 -21.50 23.46 -6.72
N GLY A 147 -21.80 22.35 -7.41
CA GLY A 147 -22.52 22.40 -8.68
C GLY A 147 -21.65 22.83 -9.87
N ILE A 148 -22.21 22.69 -11.07
CA ILE A 148 -21.51 22.69 -12.36
C ILE A 148 -20.68 23.97 -12.57
N LEU A 149 -19.35 23.84 -12.71
CA LEU A 149 -18.49 24.93 -13.15
C LEU A 149 -18.89 25.37 -14.56
N THR A 150 -19.27 26.64 -14.72
CA THR A 150 -19.49 27.24 -16.04
C THR A 150 -18.12 27.37 -16.73
N PRO A 151 -17.95 26.91 -17.99
CA PRO A 151 -16.63 26.84 -18.61
C PRO A 151 -16.23 28.21 -19.13
N MET A 152 -15.52 28.98 -18.33
CA MET A 152 -14.53 29.92 -18.85
C MET A 152 -13.36 29.98 -17.89
N ILE A 153 -12.30 29.28 -18.30
CA ILE A 153 -10.86 29.49 -18.07
C ILE A 153 -10.24 28.07 -18.06
N VAL A 154 -10.26 27.46 -19.24
CA VAL A 154 -9.32 26.40 -19.63
C VAL A 154 -8.38 27.09 -20.60
N GLU A 155 -7.53 27.97 -20.09
CA GLU A 155 -6.43 28.59 -20.85
C GLU A 155 -5.52 29.31 -19.86
N GLU A 156 -4.67 28.55 -19.17
CA GLU A 156 -3.25 28.88 -18.95
C GLU A 156 -2.62 27.73 -18.13
N LEU A 157 -2.24 26.67 -18.86
CA LEU A 157 -1.08 25.85 -18.54
C LEU A 157 -0.05 26.06 -19.66
#